data_AF-A0A0T6ZDF6-F1
#
_entry.id   AF-A0A0T6ZDF6-F1
#
_cell.length_a   1.000
_cell.length_b   1.000
_cell.length_c   1.000
_cell.angle_alpha   90.00
_cell.angle_beta   90.00
_cell.angle_gamma   90.00
#
_symmetry.space_group_name_H-M   'P 1'
#
loop_
_entity.id
_entity.type
_entity.pdbx_description
1 polymer ?
#
loop_
_entity_poly.entity_id
_entity_poly.type
_entity_poly.pdbx_seq_one_letter_code
_entity_poly.pdbx_strand_id
1 'polypeptide(L)'
;MKTSGPNTTADKTAPEEIENDLEAFDPAPPNRRIDDKAAALEQENTRLKANFNRERFVYILSIAILFNILIASIGNRSMVGIGLVGSLLLLLGLSKFLDFPWIVAHLDRWHDLALRACEKFVDKPKEETEPLPELDNKRKDRLTTDSD
;
A
#
# COMPACT_ATOMS: atom_id res chain seq x y z
N MET A 1 -38.66 -54.73 53.14
CA MET A 1 -39.58 -55.87 52.92
C MET A 1 -40.65 -55.40 51.95
N LYS A 2 -40.87 -56.14 50.86
CA LYS A 2 -41.71 -55.77 49.70
C LYS A 2 -43.18 -55.58 50.09
N THR A 3 -43.84 -54.59 49.50
CA THR A 3 -45.30 -54.58 49.28
C THR A 3 -45.57 -54.51 47.79
N SER A 4 -46.58 -55.27 47.36
CA SER A 4 -46.96 -55.53 45.97
C SER A 4 -48.34 -54.92 45.65
N GLY A 5 -48.47 -54.33 44.46
CA GLY A 5 -49.70 -54.21 43.63
C GLY A 5 -50.69 -53.07 43.97
N PRO A 6 -51.56 -52.64 43.02
CA PRO A 6 -52.00 -53.31 41.78
C PRO A 6 -51.94 -52.48 40.45
N ASN A 7 -52.18 -53.19 39.33
CA ASN A 7 -52.30 -52.74 37.94
C ASN A 7 -53.45 -51.76 37.67
N THR A 8 -53.31 -50.89 36.66
CA THR A 8 -54.43 -50.53 35.74
C THR A 8 -53.87 -50.12 34.38
N THR A 9 -54.15 -50.94 33.37
CA THR A 9 -54.10 -50.63 31.94
C THR A 9 -55.17 -49.58 31.63
N ALA A 10 -54.77 -48.43 31.10
CA ALA A 10 -55.66 -47.52 30.39
C ALA A 10 -55.08 -47.28 29.00
N ASP A 11 -55.61 -48.09 28.09
CA ASP A 11 -55.72 -47.85 26.66
C ASP A 11 -55.94 -46.35 26.37
N LYS A 12 -55.00 -45.75 25.64
CA LYS A 12 -55.24 -44.57 24.81
C LYS A 12 -54.64 -44.86 23.44
N THR A 13 -55.34 -45.71 22.71
CA THR A 13 -55.40 -45.65 21.26
C THR A 13 -56.06 -44.33 20.85
N ALA A 14 -55.29 -43.37 20.35
CA ALA A 14 -55.75 -42.18 19.59
C ALA A 14 -54.52 -41.51 18.93
N PRO A 15 -54.68 -40.81 17.80
CA PRO A 15 -54.54 -41.39 16.47
C PRO A 15 -53.30 -40.82 15.75
N GLU A 16 -53.06 -41.39 14.57
CA GLU A 16 -52.17 -40.87 13.53
C GLU A 16 -52.31 -39.36 13.32
N GLU A 17 -51.34 -38.59 13.80
CA GLU A 17 -50.93 -37.34 13.17
C GLU A 17 -49.42 -37.43 12.98
N ILE A 18 -49.02 -38.21 11.98
CA ILE A 18 -47.76 -37.97 11.27
C ILE A 18 -48.02 -36.74 10.40
N GLU A 19 -48.22 -35.59 11.03
CA GLU A 19 -48.14 -34.30 10.37
C GLU A 19 -46.67 -34.11 10.01
N ASN A 20 -46.35 -34.51 8.78
CA ASN A 20 -45.43 -33.80 7.90
C ASN A 20 -44.21 -33.12 8.58
N ASP A 21 -43.36 -33.93 9.21
CA ASP A 21 -42.01 -33.54 9.67
C ASP A 21 -41.05 -33.15 8.50
N LEU A 22 -41.60 -33.05 7.28
CA LEU A 22 -40.96 -32.60 6.06
C LEU A 22 -41.09 -31.09 5.83
N GLU A 23 -41.94 -30.37 6.57
CA GLU A 23 -42.02 -28.89 6.49
C GLU A 23 -40.87 -28.19 7.24
N ALA A 24 -40.10 -28.92 8.05
CA ALA A 24 -38.85 -28.43 8.64
C ALA A 24 -37.68 -28.32 7.62
N PHE A 25 -37.91 -28.77 6.37
CA PHE A 25 -36.96 -28.64 5.26
C PHE A 25 -37.31 -27.50 4.30
N ASP A 26 -38.09 -26.51 4.73
CA ASP A 26 -38.12 -25.24 4.02
C ASP A 26 -36.68 -24.68 3.97
N PRO A 27 -36.10 -24.46 2.77
CA PRO A 27 -34.78 -23.88 2.66
C PRO A 27 -34.83 -22.52 3.35
N ALA A 28 -34.00 -22.36 4.39
CA ALA A 28 -33.89 -21.13 5.15
C ALA A 28 -33.87 -19.91 4.20
N PRO A 29 -34.57 -18.81 4.54
CA PRO A 29 -34.71 -17.65 3.67
C PRO A 29 -33.33 -17.16 3.18
N PRO A 30 -33.26 -16.64 1.94
CA PRO A 30 -32.02 -16.51 1.19
C PRO A 30 -30.90 -15.86 1.99
N ASN A 31 -29.73 -16.47 1.91
CA ASN A 31 -28.51 -16.32 2.70
C ASN A 31 -27.88 -14.90 2.76
N ARG A 32 -28.60 -13.84 2.35
CA ARG A 32 -28.12 -12.45 2.33
C ARG A 32 -27.55 -11.99 3.67
N ARG A 33 -28.18 -12.40 4.78
CA ARG A 33 -27.70 -12.04 6.13
C ARG A 33 -26.35 -12.66 6.48
N ILE A 34 -26.02 -13.84 5.93
CA ILE A 34 -24.73 -14.49 6.17
C ILE A 34 -23.67 -13.85 5.28
N ASP A 35 -24.01 -13.51 4.04
CA ASP A 35 -23.12 -12.80 3.12
C ASP A 35 -22.77 -11.38 3.64
N ASP A 36 -23.75 -10.63 4.16
CA ASP A 36 -23.53 -9.32 4.77
C ASP A 36 -22.62 -9.39 6.00
N LYS A 37 -22.78 -10.45 6.81
CA LYS A 37 -21.96 -10.68 8.01
C LYS A 37 -20.55 -11.13 7.65
N ALA A 38 -20.39 -11.94 6.60
CA ALA A 38 -19.09 -12.33 6.07
C ALA A 38 -18.34 -11.11 5.50
N ALA A 39 -19.03 -10.24 4.74
CA ALA A 39 -18.47 -9.00 4.22
C ALA A 39 -18.02 -8.04 5.34
N ALA A 40 -18.83 -7.90 6.40
CA ALA A 40 -18.46 -7.08 7.56
C ALA A 40 -17.20 -7.63 8.26
N LEU A 41 -17.11 -8.94 8.46
CA LEU A 41 -15.94 -9.58 9.07
C LEU A 41 -14.68 -9.46 8.19
N GLU A 42 -14.81 -9.54 6.87
CA GLU A 42 -13.70 -9.34 5.93
C GLU A 42 -13.16 -7.90 6.00
N GLN A 43 -14.06 -6.92 6.12
CA GLN A 43 -13.70 -5.52 6.26
C GLN A 43 -12.97 -5.25 7.58
N GLU A 44 -13.45 -5.85 8.69
CA GLU A 44 -12.78 -5.76 9.99
C GLU A 44 -11.39 -6.43 9.96
N ASN A 45 -11.27 -7.62 9.37
CA ASN A 45 -10.01 -8.34 9.26
C ASN A 45 -8.98 -7.54 8.45
N THR A 46 -9.42 -6.93 7.35
CA THR A 46 -8.59 -6.05 6.52
C THR A 46 -8.14 -4.82 7.31
N ARG A 47 -9.02 -4.21 8.09
CA ARG A 47 -8.69 -3.08 8.96
C ARG A 47 -7.68 -3.45 10.05
N LEU A 48 -7.84 -4.62 10.69
CA LEU A 48 -6.90 -5.11 11.70
C LEU A 48 -5.51 -5.37 11.08
N LYS A 49 -5.44 -6.00 9.91
CA LYS A 49 -4.18 -6.21 9.18
C LYS A 49 -3.49 -4.89 8.85
N ALA A 50 -4.24 -3.90 8.37
CA ALA A 50 -3.70 -2.58 8.06
C ALA A 50 -3.12 -1.88 9.30
N ASN A 51 -3.82 -1.95 10.44
CA ASN A 51 -3.35 -1.37 11.70
C ASN A 51 -2.08 -2.06 12.21
N PHE A 52 -2.04 -3.39 12.18
CA PHE A 52 -0.89 -4.16 12.64
C PHE A 52 0.35 -3.94 11.76
N ASN A 53 0.16 -3.87 10.44
CA ASN A 53 1.23 -3.53 9.51
C ASN A 53 1.75 -2.11 9.81
N ARG A 54 0.86 -1.14 10.07
CA ARG A 54 1.25 0.23 10.42
C ARG A 54 2.12 0.27 11.68
N GLU A 55 1.75 -0.45 12.73
CA GLU A 55 2.55 -0.53 13.96
C GLU A 55 3.93 -1.12 13.69
N ARG A 56 4.00 -2.23 12.95
CA ARG A 56 5.28 -2.85 12.54
C ARG A 56 6.17 -1.89 11.77
N PHE A 57 5.60 -1.10 10.86
CA PHE A 57 6.38 -0.12 10.12
C PHE A 57 6.95 0.97 11.04
N VAL A 58 6.17 1.47 11.99
CA VAL A 58 6.67 2.47 12.97
C VAL A 58 7.83 1.92 13.79
N TYR A 59 7.76 0.65 14.21
CA TYR A 59 8.87 0.01 14.92
C TYR A 59 10.13 -0.07 14.05
N ILE A 60 9.99 -0.51 12.80
CA ILE A 60 11.13 -0.65 11.89
C ILE A 60 11.73 0.72 11.52
N LEU A 61 10.89 1.72 11.29
CA LEU A 61 11.32 3.10 11.08
C LEU A 61 12.12 3.62 12.29
N SER A 62 11.62 3.38 13.50
CA SER A 62 12.32 3.78 14.74
C SER A 62 13.68 3.09 14.86
N ILE A 63 13.75 1.78 14.58
CA ILE A 63 15.01 1.02 14.57
C ILE A 63 15.98 1.57 13.51
N ALA A 64 15.49 1.88 12.31
CA ALA A 64 16.31 2.44 11.23
C ALA A 64 16.87 3.81 11.59
N ILE A 65 16.08 4.68 12.23
CA ILE A 65 16.55 5.99 12.71
C ILE A 65 17.63 5.81 13.78
N LEU A 66 17.40 4.95 14.77
CA LEU A 66 18.37 4.66 15.83
C LEU A 66 19.67 4.09 15.26
N PHE A 67 19.58 3.19 14.28
CA PHE A 67 20.73 2.63 13.59
C PHE A 67 21.54 3.70 12.84
N ASN A 68 20.86 4.63 12.16
CA ASN A 68 21.54 5.76 11.51
C ASN A 68 22.22 6.70 12.52
N ILE A 69 21.58 6.97 13.67
CA ILE A 69 22.19 7.78 14.75
C ILE A 69 23.45 7.09 15.28
N LEU A 70 23.41 5.76 15.46
CA LEU A 70 24.56 4.98 15.92
C LEU A 70 25.71 5.04 14.90
N ILE A 71 25.42 4.85 13.61
CA ILE A 71 26.41 4.98 12.54
C ILE A 71 26.96 6.41 12.48
N ALA A 72 26.12 7.43 12.66
CA ALA A 72 26.56 8.83 12.66
C ALA A 72 27.47 9.17 13.85
N SER A 73 27.26 8.53 15.00
CA SER A 73 28.06 8.74 16.21
C SER A 73 29.47 8.16 16.10
N ILE A 74 29.63 7.02 15.42
CA ILE A 74 30.89 6.24 15.40
C ILE A 74 31.57 6.29 14.02
N GLY A 75 30.80 6.50 12.96
CA GLY A 75 31.22 6.27 11.58
C GLY A 75 31.85 7.48 10.89
N ASN A 76 32.61 7.18 9.83
CA ASN A 76 33.19 8.19 8.96
C ASN A 76 32.12 8.77 8.00
N ARG A 77 32.30 9.99 7.49
CA ARG A 77 31.27 10.69 6.68
C ARG A 77 30.71 9.84 5.52
N SER A 78 31.57 9.09 4.83
CA SER A 78 31.16 8.18 3.75
C SER A 78 30.29 7.03 4.24
N MET A 79 30.57 6.50 5.43
CA MET A 79 29.83 5.40 6.05
C MET A 79 28.43 5.87 6.48
N VAL A 80 28.31 7.11 6.96
CA VAL A 80 27.01 7.74 7.24
C VAL A 80 26.18 7.88 5.96
N GLY A 81 26.81 8.32 4.86
CA GLY A 81 26.13 8.43 3.57
C GLY A 81 25.60 7.09 3.06
N ILE A 82 26.42 6.04 3.10
CA ILE A 82 26.01 4.68 2.70
C ILE A 82 24.93 4.14 3.62
N GLY A 83 25.05 4.36 4.95
CA GLY A 83 24.04 3.95 5.92
C GLY A 83 22.68 4.59 5.67
N LEU A 84 22.67 5.90 5.40
CA LEU A 84 21.45 6.62 5.05
C LEU A 84 20.79 6.06 3.80
N VAL A 85 21.55 5.92 2.70
CA VAL A 85 21.02 5.39 1.44
C VAL A 85 20.53 3.94 1.61
N GLY A 86 21.31 3.10 2.28
CA GLY A 86 20.94 1.71 2.55
C GLY A 86 19.68 1.58 3.39
N SER A 87 19.56 2.39 4.45
CA SER A 87 18.35 2.42 5.28
C SER A 87 17.12 2.89 4.52
N LEU A 88 17.29 3.85 3.61
CA LEU A 88 16.22 4.36 2.74
C LEU A 88 15.74 3.26 1.77
N LEU A 89 16.68 2.55 1.13
CA LEU A 89 16.36 1.43 0.24
C LEU A 89 15.66 0.28 0.98
N LEU A 90 16.08 -0.01 2.20
CA LEU A 90 15.49 -1.05 3.03
C LEU A 90 14.06 -0.67 3.44
N LEU A 91 13.83 0.59 3.83
CA LEU A 91 12.48 1.11 4.11
C LEU A 91 11.58 1.09 2.86
N LEU A 92 12.12 1.42 1.69
CA LEU A 92 11.40 1.33 0.42
C LEU A 92 11.02 -0.12 0.10
N GLY A 93 11.96 -1.06 0.20
CA GLY A 93 11.70 -2.49 -0.01
C GLY A 93 10.65 -3.04 0.95
N LEU A 94 10.72 -2.68 2.24
CA LEU A 94 9.71 -3.08 3.21
C LEU A 94 8.36 -2.43 2.95
N SER A 95 8.33 -1.16 2.55
CA SER A 95 7.08 -0.48 2.26
C SER A 95 6.29 -1.15 1.13
N LYS A 96 7.03 -1.72 0.15
CA LYS A 96 6.47 -2.52 -0.93
C LYS A 96 6.03 -3.90 -0.45
N PHE A 97 6.82 -4.56 0.41
CA PHE A 97 6.47 -5.88 0.94
C PHE A 97 5.23 -5.87 1.85
N LEU A 98 4.98 -4.77 2.56
CA LEU A 98 3.85 -4.62 3.47
C LEU A 98 2.58 -4.07 2.79
N ASP A 99 2.61 -3.85 1.47
CA ASP A 99 1.50 -3.30 0.66
C ASP A 99 0.77 -2.13 1.34
N PHE A 100 1.52 -1.10 1.72
CA PHE A 100 0.90 0.08 2.32
C PHE A 100 0.25 0.95 1.25
N PRO A 101 -1.10 1.00 1.16
CA PRO A 101 -1.77 1.72 0.08
C PRO A 101 -1.40 3.22 0.07
N TRP A 102 -1.10 3.82 1.23
CA TRP A 102 -0.74 5.24 1.28
C TRP A 102 0.71 5.52 0.82
N ILE A 103 1.68 4.66 1.12
CA ILE A 103 3.07 4.83 0.68
C ILE A 103 3.18 4.44 -0.79
N VAL A 104 2.58 3.32 -1.19
CA VAL A 104 2.59 2.83 -2.57
C VAL A 104 1.91 3.85 -3.49
N ALA A 105 0.73 4.38 -3.15
CA ALA A 105 0.07 5.39 -3.97
C ALA A 105 0.89 6.69 -4.09
N HIS A 106 1.64 7.08 -3.06
CA HIS A 106 2.56 8.23 -3.17
C HIS A 106 3.77 7.89 -4.03
N LEU A 107 4.37 6.72 -3.87
CA LEU A 107 5.50 6.26 -4.68
C LEU A 107 5.14 6.15 -6.16
N ASP A 108 3.99 5.58 -6.49
CA ASP A 108 3.50 5.50 -7.87
C ASP A 108 3.28 6.90 -8.44
N ARG A 109 2.73 7.82 -7.65
CA ARG A 109 2.59 9.23 -8.05
C ARG A 109 3.94 9.92 -8.30
N TRP A 110 4.94 9.66 -7.45
CA TRP A 110 6.29 10.18 -7.64
C TRP A 110 6.99 9.55 -8.84
N HIS A 111 6.75 8.27 -9.10
CA HIS A 111 7.24 7.55 -10.26
C HIS A 111 6.66 8.14 -11.55
N ASP A 112 5.35 8.38 -11.58
CA ASP A 112 4.67 9.04 -12.71
C ASP A 112 5.18 10.48 -12.92
N LEU A 113 5.40 11.23 -11.83
CA LEU A 113 5.99 12.57 -11.91
C LEU A 113 7.43 12.53 -12.44
N ALA A 114 8.23 11.55 -12.03
CA ALA A 114 9.59 11.36 -12.50
C ALA A 114 9.62 10.99 -13.98
N LEU A 115 8.73 10.08 -14.44
CA LEU A 115 8.60 9.73 -15.85
C LEU A 115 8.19 10.94 -16.70
N ARG A 116 7.17 11.70 -16.27
CA ARG A 116 6.75 12.93 -16.97
C ARG A 116 7.85 13.99 -17.01
N ALA A 117 8.66 14.09 -15.96
CA ALA A 117 9.82 14.97 -15.96
C ALA A 117 10.87 14.50 -16.97
N CYS A 118 11.19 13.20 -16.99
CA CYS A 118 12.10 12.60 -17.98
C CYS A 118 11.61 12.79 -19.41
N GLU A 119 10.33 12.55 -19.70
CA GLU A 119 9.73 12.80 -21.02
C GLU A 119 9.89 14.27 -21.43
N LYS A 120 9.62 15.22 -20.54
CA LYS A 120 9.85 16.65 -20.81
C LYS A 120 11.32 17.01 -21.07
N PHE A 121 12.27 16.25 -20.52
CA PHE A 121 13.69 16.47 -20.80
C PHE A 121 14.14 15.83 -22.11
N VAL A 122 13.54 14.70 -22.50
CA VAL A 122 13.80 14.02 -23.77
C VAL A 122 13.15 14.78 -24.94
N ASP A 123 11.96 15.30 -24.75
CA ASP A 123 11.19 16.03 -25.77
C ASP A 123 11.49 17.53 -25.82
N LYS A 124 12.56 18.03 -25.16
CA LYS A 124 12.98 19.42 -25.37
C LYS A 124 13.28 19.59 -26.87
N PRO A 125 12.45 20.34 -27.62
CA PRO A 125 12.84 20.74 -28.96
C PRO A 125 14.13 21.51 -28.77
N LYS A 126 15.17 21.17 -29.55
CA LYS A 126 16.33 22.04 -29.66
C LYS A 126 15.78 23.40 -30.01
N GLU A 127 15.84 24.34 -29.08
CA GLU A 127 15.57 25.75 -29.32
C GLU A 127 16.51 26.11 -30.49
N GLU A 128 15.92 26.27 -31.68
CA GLU A 128 16.61 26.82 -32.83
C GLU A 128 17.12 28.18 -32.37
N THR A 129 18.41 28.20 -32.10
CA THR A 129 19.12 29.39 -31.68
C THR A 129 19.04 30.30 -32.90
N GLU A 130 18.15 31.30 -32.83
CA GLU A 130 18.06 32.36 -33.82
C GLU A 130 19.51 32.87 -34.04
N PRO A 131 20.06 32.80 -35.26
CA PRO A 131 21.45 33.15 -35.46
C PRO A 131 21.63 34.62 -35.07
N LEU A 132 22.51 34.87 -34.11
CA LEU A 132 22.93 36.20 -33.70
C LEU A 132 23.21 37.04 -34.95
N PRO A 133 22.69 38.28 -35.04
CA PRO A 133 23.00 39.15 -36.17
C PRO A 133 24.51 39.29 -36.28
N GLU A 134 25.06 38.91 -37.42
CA GLU A 134 26.49 39.02 -37.71
C GLU A 134 26.93 40.45 -37.39
N LEU A 135 27.80 40.59 -36.39
CA LEU A 135 28.43 41.86 -36.06
C LEU A 135 29.28 42.26 -37.26
N ASP A 136 28.72 43.21 -38.01
CA ASP A 136 29.26 43.90 -39.17
C ASP A 136 30.76 44.18 -38.99
N ASN A 137 31.51 43.68 -39.96
CA ASN A 137 32.97 43.59 -40.01
C ASN A 137 33.59 44.97 -40.32
N LYS A 138 33.24 46.01 -39.53
CA LYS A 138 33.58 47.43 -39.81
C LYS A 138 34.65 48.00 -38.88
N ARG A 139 35.57 47.16 -38.41
CA ARG A 139 36.68 47.60 -37.53
C ARG A 139 38.05 47.04 -37.92
N LYS A 140 38.28 46.75 -39.20
CA LYS A 140 39.60 46.36 -39.72
C LYS A 140 40.23 47.32 -40.74
N ASP A 141 39.49 48.29 -41.26
CA ASP A 141 40.02 49.21 -42.29
C ASP A 141 40.46 50.59 -41.76
N ARG A 142 40.62 50.75 -40.44
CA ARG A 142 40.99 52.05 -39.82
C ARG A 142 42.29 52.04 -39.02
N LEU A 143 43.14 51.03 -39.20
CA LEU A 143 44.41 50.92 -38.47
C LEU A 143 45.65 50.65 -39.34
N THR A 144 45.55 50.78 -40.67
CA THR A 144 46.68 50.53 -41.58
C THR A 144 47.07 51.72 -42.47
N THR A 145 46.58 52.93 -42.21
CA THR A 145 46.94 54.13 -43.00
C THR A 145 47.64 55.25 -42.22
N ASP A 146 48.19 54.95 -41.04
CA ASP A 146 49.21 55.81 -40.41
C ASP A 146 50.57 55.11 -40.51
N SER A 147 51.08 55.07 -41.73
CA SER A 147 52.47 54.81 -42.07
C SER A 147 52.87 55.90 -43.05
N ASP A 148 53.35 57.02 -42.50
CA ASP A 148 54.49 57.82 -42.97
C ASP A 148 54.65 59.09 -42.11
#